data_AF-A0AB35RQ04-F1
#
_entry.id   AF-A0AB35RQ04-F1
#
_cell.length_a   1.000
_cell.length_b   1.000
_cell.length_c   1.000
_cell.angle_alpha   90.00
_cell.angle_beta   90.00
_cell.angle_gamma   90.00
#
_symmetry.space_group_name_H-M   'P 1'
#
loop_
_entity.id
_entity.type
_entity.pdbx_description
1 polymer ?
#
loop_
_entity_poly.entity_id
_entity_poly.type
_entity_poly.pdbx_seq_one_letter_code
_entity_poly.pdbx_strand_id
1 'polypeptide(L)' 'MSAKVLVFFNSQPVRAIDRNASDKTVDCEYPNGEKATLNIMHAGIHSLTGDHLEVRVATDRELSSDDIMSAARKFS' A
#
# COMPACT_ATOMS: atom_id res chain seq x y z
N MET A 1 -3.48 -6.50 -16.53
CA MET A 1 -3.04 -5.12 -16.22
C MET A 1 -2.33 -5.17 -14.88
N SER A 2 -1.11 -4.63 -14.79
CA SER A 2 -0.43 -4.42 -13.52
C SER A 2 -1.04 -3.20 -12.82
N ALA A 3 -1.07 -3.25 -11.49
CA ALA A 3 -1.52 -2.17 -10.64
C ALA A 3 -0.50 -1.97 -9.52
N LYS A 4 -0.20 -0.71 -9.23
CA LYS A 4 0.76 -0.32 -8.21
C LYS A 4 0.17 -0.54 -6.82
N VAL A 5 0.95 -1.12 -5.92
CA VAL A 5 0.59 -1.36 -4.52
C VAL A 5 1.63 -0.71 -3.63
N LEU A 6 1.19 0.13 -2.69
CA LEU A 6 2.03 0.71 -1.66
C LEU A 6 2.13 -0.27 -0.49
N VAL A 7 3.34 -0.68 -0.15
CA VAL A 7 3.63 -1.65 0.90
C VAL A 7 4.27 -0.94 2.08
N PHE A 8 3.56 -0.92 3.20
CA PHE A 8 4.03 -0.41 4.49
C PHE A 8 4.28 -1.62 5.38
N PHE A 9 5.54 -2.02 5.52
CA PHE A 9 5.87 -3.26 6.22
C PHE A 9 6.90 -3.01 7.31
N ASN A 10 6.55 -3.38 8.53
CA ASN A 10 7.33 -3.14 9.73
C ASN A 10 7.71 -1.63 9.83
N SER A 11 8.82 -1.32 10.50
CA SER A 11 9.40 0.02 10.58
C SER A 11 10.19 0.42 9.33
N GLN A 12 9.99 -0.26 8.19
CA GLN A 12 10.71 0.06 6.94
C GLN A 12 10.04 1.21 6.18
N PRO A 13 10.82 1.94 5.35
CA PRO A 13 10.26 2.92 4.43
C PRO A 13 9.21 2.30 3.50
N VAL A 14 8.19 3.07 3.15
CA VAL A 14 7.18 2.66 2.17
C VAL A 14 7.82 2.34 0.82
N ARG A 15 7.37 1.25 0.20
CA ARG A 15 7.79 0.82 -1.14
C ARG A 15 6.58 0.71 -2.05
N ALA A 16 6.76 0.99 -3.33
CA ALA A 16 5.76 0.71 -4.34
C ALA A 16 6.19 -0.50 -5.17
N ILE A 17 5.28 -1.44 -5.37
CA ILE A 17 5.50 -2.63 -6.19
C ILE A 17 4.39 -2.77 -7.22
N ASP A 18 4.69 -3.41 -8.34
CA ASP A 18 3.69 -3.78 -9.34
C ASP A 18 3.15 -5.18 -9.03
N ARG A 19 1.82 -5.30 -8.98
CA ARG A 19 1.10 -6.57 -8.79
C ARG A 19 0.00 -6.70 -9.82
N ASN A 20 -0.53 -7.90 -10.02
CA ASN A 20 -1.72 -8.02 -10.86
C ASN A 20 -2.89 -7.30 -10.18
N ALA A 21 -3.76 -6.70 -10.98
CA ALA A 21 -4.99 -6.09 -10.46
C ALA A 21 -5.87 -7.09 -9.69
N SER A 22 -5.80 -8.38 -10.01
CA SER A 22 -6.51 -9.47 -9.33
C SER A 22 -5.85 -9.97 -8.05
N ASP A 23 -4.57 -9.63 -7.81
CA ASP A 23 -3.85 -10.11 -6.63
C ASP A 23 -4.48 -9.50 -5.39
N LYS A 24 -4.74 -10.33 -4.38
CA LYS A 24 -5.33 -9.89 -3.11
C LYS A 24 -4.30 -9.75 -1.99
N THR A 25 -3.08 -10.25 -2.20
CA THR A 25 -2.04 -10.30 -1.17
C THR A 25 -0.65 -9.97 -1.73
N VAL A 26 0.23 -9.57 -0.82
CA VAL A 26 1.66 -9.37 -1.04
C VAL A 26 2.44 -10.14 0.01
N ASP A 27 3.41 -10.93 -0.43
CA ASP A 27 4.34 -11.60 0.49
C ASP A 27 5.51 -10.67 0.83
N CYS A 28 5.81 -10.59 2.11
CA CYS A 28 6.89 -9.80 2.70
C CYS A 28 7.72 -10.70 3.62
N GLU A 29 8.97 -10.31 3.85
CA GLU A 29 9.87 -11.02 4.75
C GLU A 29 10.42 -10.03 5.78
N TYR A 30 10.25 -10.36 7.06
CA TYR A 30 10.84 -9.60 8.17
C TYR A 30 12.37 -9.77 8.18
N PRO A 31 13.12 -8.84 8.78
CA PRO A 31 14.58 -8.96 8.87
C PRO A 31 15.09 -10.21 9.59
N ASN A 32 14.25 -10.86 10.40
CA ASN A 32 14.55 -12.13 11.07
C ASN A 32 14.35 -13.37 10.16
N GLY A 33 13.92 -13.19 8.91
CA GLY A 33 13.63 -14.27 7.94
C GLY A 33 12.20 -14.83 8.02
N GLU A 34 11.35 -14.30 8.91
CA GLU A 34 9.95 -14.70 9.00
C GLU A 34 9.13 -14.12 7.84
N LYS A 35 8.28 -14.95 7.23
CA LYS A 35 7.43 -14.55 6.11
C LYS A 35 6.08 -14.06 6.62
N ALA A 36 5.63 -12.94 6.06
CA ALA A 36 4.32 -12.37 6.30
C ALA A 36 3.56 -12.20 4.98
N THR A 37 2.27 -12.49 4.99
CA THR A 37 1.40 -12.23 3.85
C THR A 37 0.44 -11.11 4.23
N LEU A 38 0.55 -9.97 3.55
CA LEU A 38 -0.28 -8.80 3.78
C LEU A 38 -1.44 -8.80 2.79
N ASN A 39 -2.63 -8.43 3.27
CA ASN A 39 -3.78 -8.21 2.41
C ASN A 39 -3.66 -6.86 1.70
N ILE A 40 -3.98 -6.84 0.41
CA ILE A 40 -4.12 -5.63 -0.37
C ILE A 40 -5.51 -5.06 -0.12
N MET A 41 -5.54 -3.84 0.42
CA MET A 41 -6.73 -3.05 0.70
C MET A 41 -6.81 -1.86 -0.24
N HIS A 42 -8.03 -1.37 -0.44
CA HIS A 42 -8.30 -0.19 -1.26
C HIS A 42 -8.56 0.98 -0.32
N ALA A 43 -7.61 1.92 -0.26
CA ALA A 43 -7.74 3.16 0.49
C ALA A 43 -8.35 4.22 -0.42
N GLY A 44 -9.62 4.55 -0.20
CA GLY A 44 -10.31 5.63 -0.90
C GLY A 44 -10.12 6.95 -0.17
N ILE A 45 -9.42 7.89 -0.80
CA ILE A 45 -9.19 9.21 -0.22
C ILE A 45 -10.20 10.16 -0.83
N HIS A 46 -11.17 10.59 -0.01
CA HIS A 46 -12.19 11.54 -0.42
C HIS A 46 -11.57 12.95 -0.43
N SER A 47 -11.14 13.42 -1.60
CA SER A 47 -10.78 14.83 -1.75
C SER A 47 -12.04 15.68 -1.75
N LEU A 48 -11.99 16.83 -1.07
CA LEU A 48 -13.04 17.85 -1.07
C LEU A 48 -13.38 18.37 -2.49
N THR A 49 -12.49 18.17 -3.46
CA THR A 49 -12.62 18.58 -4.86
C THR A 49 -13.30 17.56 -5.78
N GLY A 50 -13.70 16.39 -5.25
CA GLY A 50 -14.43 15.37 -6.02
C GLY A 50 -13.54 14.37 -6.78
N ASP A 51 -12.22 14.49 -6.72
CA ASP A 51 -11.32 13.47 -7.25
C ASP A 51 -11.23 12.29 -6.29
N HIS A 52 -11.68 11.12 -6.76
CA HIS A 52 -11.55 9.85 -6.05
C HIS A 52 -10.19 9.24 -6.36
N LEU A 53 -9.22 9.41 -5.46
CA LEU A 53 -7.97 8.66 -5.55
C LEU A 53 -8.14 7.34 -4.77
N GLU A 54 -8.27 6.25 -5.52
CA GLU A 54 -8.27 4.90 -4.97
C GLU A 54 -6.84 4.34 -5.01
N VAL A 55 -6.24 4.14 -3.84
CA VAL A 55 -4.86 3.65 -3.71
C VAL A 55 -4.88 2.23 -3.17
N ARG A 56 -4.14 1.33 -3.80
CA ARG A 56 -3.94 -0.04 -3.28
C ARG A 56 -2.82 -0.04 -2.26
N VAL A 57 -3.13 -0.49 -1.05
CA VAL A 57 -2.21 -0.47 0.10
C VAL A 57 -2.15 -1.85 0.75
N ALA A 58 -0.97 -2.31 1.12
CA ALA A 58 -0.76 -3.46 1.98
C ALA A 58 0.05 -3.04 3.21
N THR A 59 -0.43 -3.39 4.41
CA THR A 59 0.22 -2.97 5.66
C THR A 59 0.12 -4.00 6.77
N ASP A 60 1.18 -4.11 7.58
CA ASP A 60 1.19 -4.82 8.88
C ASP A 60 1.13 -3.86 10.09
N ARG A 61 1.10 -2.55 9.81
CA ARG A 61 1.06 -1.49 10.81
C ARG A 61 -0.12 -0.55 10.63
N GLU A 62 -0.46 0.16 11.70
CA GLU A 62 -1.43 1.24 11.65
C GLU A 62 -0.92 2.37 10.73
N LEU A 63 -1.80 2.87 9.86
CA LEU A 63 -1.51 3.95 8.93
C LEU A 63 -2.53 5.06 9.10
N SER A 64 -2.05 6.30 9.07
CA SER A 64 -2.92 7.47 8.94
C SER A 64 -3.26 7.73 7.47
N SER A 65 -4.34 8.47 7.23
CA SER A 65 -4.68 8.94 5.87
C SER A 65 -3.56 9.81 5.27
N ASP A 66 -2.83 10.56 6.10
CA ASP A 66 -1.71 11.41 5.67
C ASP A 66 -0.51 10.58 5.20
N ASP A 67 -0.21 9.46 5.86
CA ASP A 67 0.86 8.53 5.44
C ASP A 67 0.56 7.97 4.04
N ILE A 68 -0.69 7.55 3.82
CA ILE A 68 -1.14 7.01 2.54
C ILE A 68 -1.09 8.10 1.47
N MET A 69 -1.55 9.32 1.76
CA MET A 69 -1.51 10.45 0.84
C MET A 69 -0.09 10.84 0.44
N SER A 70 0.81 10.94 1.43
CA SER A 70 2.21 11.30 1.22
C SER A 70 2.90 10.25 0.33
N ALA A 71 2.68 8.97 0.61
CA ALA A 71 3.22 7.89 -0.20
C ALA A 71 2.60 7.87 -1.61
N ALA A 72 1.28 8.04 -1.73
CA ALA A 72 0.59 8.08 -3.02
C ALA A 72 1.12 9.20 -3.90
N ARG A 73 1.36 10.40 -3.36
CA ARG A 73 1.97 11.53 -4.10
C ARG A 73 3.43 11.27 -4.48
N LYS A 74 4.18 10.55 -3.64
CA LYS A 74 5.58 10.20 -3.92
C LYS A 74 5.70 9.17 -5.04
N PHE A 75 4.71 8.29 -5.18
CA PHE A 75 4.71 7.17 -6.10
C PHE A 75 3.65 7.29 -7.20
N SER A 76 2.97 8.42 -7.35
CA SER A 76 2.03 8.71 -8.45
C SER A 76 2.75 8.78 -9.79
#